data_AF-A0A656QCL2-F1
#
_entry.id   AF-A0A656QCL2-F1
#
_cell.length_a   1.000
_cell.length_b   1.000
_cell.length_c   1.000
_cell.angle_alpha   90.00
_cell.angle_beta   90.00
_cell.angle_gamma   90.00
#
_symmetry.space_group_name_H-M   'P 1'
#
loop_
_entity.id
_entity.type
_entity.pdbx_description
1 polymer ?
#
loop_
_entity_poly.entity_id
_entity_poly.type
_entity_poly.pdbx_seq_one_letter_code
_entity_poly.pdbx_strand_id
1 'polypeptide(L)'
;MPSEIDEVAPNRFADALLIQQGASNPSGVTRTLVRAINACHRENVSTSEDAAVRLIIHQLAHICGVWEIDHVPEVYSTLTEACEARKRAC
;
A
#
# COMPACT_ATOMS: atom_id res chain seq x y z
N MET A 1 -18.58 -19.79 30.66
CA MET A 1 -17.42 -18.96 30.31
C MET A 1 -17.59 -18.61 28.84
N PRO A 2 -17.77 -17.34 28.45
CA PRO A 2 -17.79 -17.01 27.04
C PRO A 2 -16.36 -17.20 26.53
N SER A 3 -16.19 -18.13 25.58
CA SER A 3 -15.00 -18.27 24.78
C SER A 3 -14.81 -16.95 24.02
N GLU A 4 -13.84 -16.16 24.46
CA GLU A 4 -13.29 -15.06 23.70
C GLU A 4 -12.92 -15.63 22.34
N ILE A 5 -13.71 -15.27 21.33
CA ILE A 5 -13.25 -15.30 19.96
C ILE A 5 -12.07 -14.34 19.99
N ASP A 6 -10.86 -14.89 20.08
CA ASP A 6 -9.64 -14.18 19.73
C ASP A 6 -9.95 -13.50 18.41
N GLU A 7 -10.20 -12.20 18.47
CA GLU A 7 -10.42 -11.36 17.31
C GLU A 7 -9.07 -11.39 16.59
N VAL A 8 -8.90 -12.37 15.68
CA VAL A 8 -7.62 -12.75 15.08
C VAL A 8 -6.89 -11.47 14.73
N ALA A 9 -5.86 -11.15 15.51
CA ALA A 9 -5.11 -9.93 15.30
C ALA A 9 -4.69 -9.92 13.83
N PRO A 10 -5.12 -8.92 13.03
CA PRO A 10 -4.99 -8.98 11.58
C PRO A 10 -3.53 -9.25 11.23
N ASN A 11 -3.28 -10.42 10.64
CA ASN A 11 -1.95 -10.88 10.33
C ASN A 11 -1.52 -10.23 9.00
N ARG A 12 -0.64 -9.22 9.09
CA ARG A 12 -0.16 -8.48 7.92
C ARG A 12 0.40 -9.37 6.81
N PHE A 13 0.99 -10.52 7.15
CA PHE A 13 1.53 -11.45 6.17
C PHE A 13 0.41 -12.18 5.41
N ALA A 14 -0.65 -12.60 6.11
CA ALA A 14 -1.83 -13.19 5.46
C ALA A 14 -2.52 -12.16 4.56
N ASP A 15 -2.67 -10.92 5.04
CA ASP A 15 -3.24 -9.82 4.27
C ASP A 15 -2.40 -9.51 3.01
N ALA A 16 -1.06 -9.52 3.12
CA ALA A 16 -0.17 -9.30 1.98
C ALA A 16 -0.32 -10.39 0.90
N LEU A 17 -0.45 -11.66 1.30
CA LEU A 17 -0.67 -12.77 0.38
C LEU A 17 -2.04 -12.66 -0.31
N LEU A 18 -3.10 -12.24 0.40
CA LEU A 18 -4.40 -12.02 -0.20
C LEU A 18 -4.39 -10.87 -1.23
N ILE A 19 -3.65 -9.79 -0.93
CA ILE A 19 -3.51 -8.66 -1.85
C ILE A 19 -2.79 -9.06 -3.13
N GLN A 20 -1.78 -9.93 -3.03
CA GLN A 20 -1.05 -10.46 -4.18
C GLN A 20 -1.95 -11.24 -5.15
N GLN A 21 -3.07 -11.81 -4.70
CA GLN A 21 -4.00 -12.59 -5.53
C GLN A 21 -4.88 -11.72 -6.46
N GLY A 22 -4.53 -10.44 -6.64
CA GLY A 22 -5.19 -9.56 -7.62
C GLY A 22 -6.10 -8.51 -6.99
N ALA A 23 -5.79 -8.03 -5.78
CA ALA A 23 -6.47 -6.85 -5.25
C ALA A 23 -6.24 -5.65 -6.19
N SER A 24 -7.32 -5.18 -6.82
CA SER A 24 -7.29 -4.10 -7.81
C SER A 24 -7.82 -2.77 -7.27
N ASN A 25 -8.22 -2.72 -5.99
CA ASN A 25 -8.78 -1.52 -5.37
C ASN A 25 -7.71 -0.79 -4.51
N PRO A 26 -7.22 0.39 -4.93
CA PRO A 26 -6.22 1.15 -4.19
C PRO A 26 -6.64 1.46 -2.75
N SER A 27 -7.93 1.73 -2.51
CA SER A 27 -8.43 2.03 -1.16
C SER A 27 -8.32 0.83 -0.21
N GLY A 28 -8.52 -0.38 -0.73
CA GLY A 28 -8.36 -1.61 0.04
C GLY A 28 -6.91 -1.83 0.40
N VAL A 29 -6.03 -1.74 -0.60
CA VAL A 29 -4.57 -1.93 -0.44
C VAL A 29 -3.99 -0.91 0.55
N THR A 30 -4.37 0.36 0.45
CA THR A 30 -3.91 1.41 1.37
C THR A 30 -4.38 1.19 2.82
N ARG A 31 -5.61 0.74 3.05
CA ARG A 31 -6.07 0.42 4.41
C ARG A 31 -5.27 -0.74 5.02
N THR A 32 -4.97 -1.75 4.22
CA THR A 32 -4.13 -2.87 4.65
C THR A 32 -2.70 -2.41 4.94
N LEU A 33 -2.13 -1.53 4.11
CA LEU A 33 -0.82 -0.95 4.34
C LEU A 33 -0.73 -0.23 5.70
N VAL A 34 -1.73 0.59 6.03
CA VAL A 34 -1.79 1.29 7.33
C VAL A 34 -1.83 0.29 8.49
N ARG A 35 -2.60 -0.79 8.38
CA ARG A 35 -2.64 -1.85 9.41
C ARG A 35 -1.29 -2.54 9.57
N ALA A 36 -0.61 -2.86 8.46
CA ALA A 36 0.71 -3.49 8.48
C ALA A 36 1.77 -2.58 9.13
N ILE A 37 1.80 -1.30 8.77
CA ILE A 37 2.71 -0.30 9.37
C ILE A 37 2.47 -0.17 10.89
N ASN A 38 1.20 -0.11 11.31
CA ASN A 38 0.86 -0.05 12.73
C ASN A 38 1.28 -1.32 13.49
N ALA A 39 1.19 -2.49 12.86
CA ALA A 39 1.71 -3.73 13.44
C ALA A 39 3.24 -3.69 13.59
N CYS A 40 3.96 -3.22 12.56
CA CYS A 40 5.42 -3.04 12.64
C CYS A 40 5.83 -2.11 13.79
N HIS A 41 5.11 -0.99 13.97
CA HIS A 41 5.37 -0.06 15.08
C HIS A 41 5.15 -0.71 16.46
N ARG A 42 4.09 -1.51 16.63
CA ARG A 42 3.84 -2.23 17.89
C ARG A 42 4.89 -3.29 18.19
N GLU A 43 5.44 -3.91 17.15
CA GLU A 43 6.50 -4.92 17.25
C GLU A 43 7.91 -4.31 17.27
N ASN A 44 8.04 -2.99 17.14
CA ASN A 44 9.31 -2.26 17.03
C ASN A 44 10.23 -2.81 15.92
N VAL A 45 9.64 -3.13 14.76
CA VAL A 45 10.35 -3.59 13.56
C VAL A 45 10.35 -2.54 12.45
N SER A 46 11.38 -2.57 11.61
CA SER A 46 11.50 -1.64 10.48
C SER A 46 10.43 -1.90 9.43
N THR A 47 9.65 -0.87 9.09
CA THR A 47 8.61 -0.94 8.06
C THR A 47 9.19 -1.09 6.65
N SER A 48 10.37 -0.52 6.38
CA SER A 48 11.02 -0.58 5.07
C SER A 48 11.61 -1.97 4.76
N GLU A 49 11.89 -2.75 5.80
CA GLU A 49 12.45 -4.10 5.68
C GLU A 49 11.39 -5.20 5.83
N ASP A 50 10.21 -4.88 6.38
CA ASP A 50 9.11 -5.82 6.58
C ASP A 50 8.55 -6.36 5.25
N ALA A 51 8.54 -7.68 5.11
CA ALA A 51 8.14 -8.36 3.87
C ALA A 51 6.67 -8.09 3.49
N ALA A 52 5.76 -8.03 4.47
CA ALA A 52 4.35 -7.77 4.18
C ALA A 52 4.16 -6.33 3.69
N VAL A 53 4.77 -5.36 4.37
CA VAL A 53 4.73 -3.95 3.95
C VAL A 53 5.25 -3.79 2.53
N ARG A 54 6.40 -4.40 2.21
CA ARG A 54 7.00 -4.33 0.87
C ARG A 54 6.11 -4.94 -0.21
N LEU A 55 5.48 -6.09 0.05
CA LEU A 55 4.55 -6.73 -0.89
C LEU A 55 3.29 -5.90 -1.13
N ILE A 56 2.72 -5.32 -0.07
CA ILE A 56 1.54 -4.45 -0.16
C ILE A 56 1.87 -3.19 -0.98
N ILE A 57 3.02 -2.56 -0.72
CA ILE A 57 3.51 -1.40 -1.49
C ILE A 57 3.73 -1.77 -2.95
N HIS A 58 4.32 -2.94 -3.23
CA HIS A 58 4.52 -3.39 -4.60
C HIS A 58 3.19 -3.52 -5.35
N GLN A 59 2.16 -4.12 -4.73
CA GLN A 59 0.84 -4.18 -5.35
C GLN A 59 0.30 -2.77 -5.59
N LEU A 60 0.37 -1.87 -4.61
CA LEU A 60 -0.09 -0.48 -4.76
C LEU A 60 0.63 0.24 -5.92
N ALA A 61 1.94 0.07 -6.02
CA ALA A 61 2.75 0.64 -7.09
C ALA A 61 2.33 0.06 -8.47
N HIS A 62 2.03 -1.24 -8.53
CA HIS A 62 1.55 -1.88 -9.75
C HIS A 62 0.20 -1.32 -10.21
N ILE A 63 -0.81 -1.26 -9.35
CA ILE A 63 -2.13 -0.68 -9.70
C ILE A 63 -2.06 0.80 -10.05
N CYS A 64 -1.10 1.54 -9.49
CA CYS A 64 -0.90 2.96 -9.80
C CYS A 64 0.00 3.20 -11.03
N GLY A 65 0.47 2.15 -11.71
CA GLY A 65 1.29 2.29 -12.91
C GLY A 65 2.68 2.89 -12.65
N VAL A 66 3.22 2.75 -11.43
CA VAL A 66 4.53 3.36 -11.06
C VAL A 66 5.66 2.91 -11.99
N TRP A 67 5.59 1.68 -12.50
CA TRP A 67 6.56 1.19 -13.48
C TRP A 67 6.64 2.10 -14.73
N GLU A 68 5.51 2.59 -15.23
CA GLU A 68 5.48 3.51 -16.38
C GLU A 68 6.12 4.85 -16.02
N ILE A 69 5.84 5.37 -14.82
CA ILE A 69 6.44 6.61 -14.30
C ILE A 69 7.96 6.50 -14.25
N ASP A 70 8.50 5.36 -13.80
CA ASP A 70 9.94 5.15 -13.65
C ASP A 70 10.68 4.97 -14.98
N HIS A 71 10.00 4.47 -16.02
CA HIS A 71 10.62 4.07 -17.29
C HIS A 71 10.30 4.99 -18.47
N VAL A 72 9.30 5.87 -18.33
CA VAL A 72 8.90 6.83 -19.36
C VAL A 72 9.04 8.24 -18.78
N PRO A 73 10.18 8.93 -18.99
CA PRO A 73 10.46 10.23 -18.37
C PRO A 73 9.37 11.29 -18.59
N GLU A 74 8.71 11.26 -19.74
CA GLU A 74 7.63 12.18 -20.12
C GLU A 74 6.37 11.99 -19.27
N VAL A 75 6.15 10.79 -18.72
CA VAL A 75 4.98 10.51 -17.86
C VAL A 75 5.13 11.25 -16.54
N TYR A 76 6.32 11.23 -15.93
CA TYR A 76 6.58 11.99 -14.70
C TYR A 76 6.35 13.50 -14.88
N SER A 77 6.84 14.09 -15.97
CA SER A 77 6.64 15.52 -16.24
C SER A 77 5.16 15.83 -16.51
N THR A 78 4.48 15.02 -17.32
CA THR A 78 3.05 15.20 -17.64
C THR A 78 2.17 15.15 -16.39
N LEU A 79 2.41 14.18 -15.50
CA LEU A 79 1.69 14.07 -14.23
C LEU A 79 1.95 15.30 -13.34
N THR A 80 3.20 15.76 -13.28
CA THR A 80 3.59 16.95 -12.52
C THR A 80 2.88 18.21 -13.03
N GLU A 81 2.91 18.45 -14.34
CA GLU A 81 2.25 19.59 -14.98
C GLU A 81 0.73 19.58 -14.75
N ALA A 82 0.09 18.42 -14.85
CA ALA A 82 -1.33 18.26 -14.59
C ALA A 82 -1.69 18.64 -13.14
N CYS A 83 -0.88 18.21 -12.17
CA CYS A 83 -1.04 18.59 -10.77
C CYS A 83 -0.88 20.10 -10.56
N GLU A 84 0.14 20.71 -11.16
CA GLU A 84 0.36 22.16 -11.05
C GLU A 84 -0.76 22.99 -11.67
N ALA A 85 -1.23 22.61 -12.85
CA ALA A 85 -2.32 23.30 -13.53
C ALA A 85 -3.59 23.32 -12.67
N ARG A 86 -3.91 22.18 -12.03
CA ARG A 86 -5.10 22.05 -11.18
C ARG A 86 -4.95 22.77 -9.84
N LYS A 87 -3.74 22.81 -9.27
CA LYS A 87 -3.43 23.61 -8.07
C LYS A 87 -3.66 25.10 -8.30
N ARG A 88 -3.30 25.63 -9.48
CA ARG A 88 -3.48 27.06 -9.83
C ARG A 88 -4.94 27.44 -10.11
N ALA A 89 -5.78 26.46 -10.42
CA ALA A 89 -7.19 26.67 -10.74
C ALA A 89 -8.13 26.59 -9.52
N CYS A 90 -7.59 26.30 -8.33
CA CYS A 90 -8.30 26.19 -7.06
C CYS A 90 -8.01 27.40 -6.16
#